data_AF-A0A2E8DTE0-F1
#
_entry.id   AF-A0A2E8DTE0-F1
#
_cell.length_a   1.000
_cell.length_b   1.000
_cell.length_c   1.000
_cell.angle_alpha   90.00
_cell.angle_beta   90.00
_cell.angle_gamma   90.00
#
_symmetry.space_group_name_H-M   'P 1'
#
loop_
_entity.id
_entity.type
_entity.pdbx_description
1 polymer ?
#
loop_
_entity_poly.entity_id
_entity_poly.type
_entity_poly.pdbx_seq_one_letter_code
_entity_poly.pdbx_strand_id
1 'polypeptide(L)'
;MVGEKSNNPARGSLFVPGGKVYKNEYLSEGLERISKQEIGFPLHTSQLRLKGLYDHIYENNFQDDSCGTHYVTIACQFELPLSQKEKISIIEDSMLEQHHHIEWLQTEDVLDHPKIHDNVKSYFQDSPTNIFL
;
A
#
# COMPACT_ATOMS: atom_id res chain seq x y z
N MET A 1 3.65 -2.56 7.95
CA MET A 1 2.51 -3.49 7.88
C MET A 1 2.26 -3.83 6.42
N VAL A 2 2.05 -5.11 6.12
CA VAL A 2 1.79 -5.61 4.75
C VAL A 2 0.69 -6.65 4.77
N GLY A 3 -0.03 -6.84 3.66
CA GLY A 3 -1.03 -7.88 3.46
C GLY A 3 -0.80 -8.67 2.18
N GLU A 4 -1.10 -9.97 2.17
CA GLU A 4 -0.91 -10.86 1.01
C GLU A 4 -2.06 -10.72 0.02
N LYS A 5 -1.81 -10.15 -1.16
CA LYS A 5 -2.85 -9.79 -2.14
C LYS A 5 -3.59 -11.01 -2.70
N SER A 6 -4.92 -10.99 -2.69
CA SER A 6 -5.79 -11.98 -3.35
C SER A 6 -6.12 -11.62 -4.80
N ASN A 7 -6.06 -10.33 -5.14
CA ASN A 7 -6.44 -9.79 -6.45
C ASN A 7 -5.23 -9.40 -7.30
N ASN A 8 -5.40 -9.42 -8.62
CA ASN A 8 -4.45 -8.82 -9.54
C ASN A 8 -4.50 -7.28 -9.47
N PRO A 9 -3.41 -6.59 -9.86
CA PRO A 9 -2.06 -7.11 -10.09
C PRO A 9 -1.34 -7.47 -8.77
N ALA A 10 -0.15 -8.08 -8.85
CA ALA A 10 0.67 -8.50 -7.69
C ALA A 10 -0.01 -9.52 -6.74
N ARG A 11 -0.93 -10.33 -7.26
CA ARG A 11 -1.58 -11.42 -6.52
C ARG A 11 -0.55 -12.39 -5.92
N GLY A 12 -0.79 -12.84 -4.68
CA GLY A 12 0.08 -13.75 -3.93
C GLY A 12 1.33 -13.08 -3.31
N SER A 13 1.54 -11.79 -3.56
CA SER A 13 2.63 -11.03 -2.94
C SER A 13 2.14 -10.28 -1.71
N LEU A 14 3.03 -10.06 -0.74
CA LEU A 14 2.82 -9.12 0.36
C LEU A 14 2.97 -7.68 -0.15
N PHE A 15 1.97 -6.85 0.12
CA PHE A 15 1.92 -5.46 -0.30
C PHE A 15 1.49 -4.54 0.85
N VAL A 16 1.85 -3.26 0.80
CA VAL A 16 1.36 -2.27 1.77
C VAL A 16 -0.11 -1.93 1.53
N PRO A 17 -0.86 -1.47 2.55
CA PRO A 17 -2.18 -0.89 2.37
C PRO A 17 -2.16 0.24 1.34
N GLY A 18 -3.20 0.33 0.52
CA GLY A 18 -3.26 1.37 -0.50
C GLY A 18 -4.51 1.29 -1.37
N GLY A 19 -4.72 2.33 -2.16
CA GLY A 19 -5.90 2.42 -3.01
C GLY A 19 -5.76 3.51 -4.06
N LYS A 20 -6.73 3.53 -4.98
CA LYS A 20 -6.82 4.57 -6.00
C LYS A 20 -7.66 5.74 -5.52
N VAL A 21 -7.27 6.94 -5.95
CA VAL A 21 -8.08 8.15 -5.84
C VAL A 21 -9.14 8.10 -6.94
N TYR A 22 -10.37 8.50 -6.60
CA TYR A 22 -11.48 8.50 -7.53
C TYR A 22 -11.56 9.78 -8.36
N LYS A 23 -12.34 9.72 -9.45
CA LYS A 23 -12.59 10.89 -10.29
C LYS A 23 -13.25 12.00 -9.45
N ASN A 24 -12.72 13.21 -9.54
CA ASN A 24 -13.18 14.39 -8.80
C ASN A 24 -13.05 14.26 -7.26
N GLU A 25 -12.12 13.44 -6.77
CA GLU A 25 -11.81 13.32 -5.35
C GLU A 25 -10.51 14.06 -5.03
N TYR A 26 -10.50 14.88 -3.97
CA TYR A 26 -9.24 15.49 -3.51
C TYR A 26 -8.34 14.43 -2.88
N LEU A 27 -7.02 14.57 -3.01
CA LEU A 27 -6.05 13.62 -2.44
C LEU A 27 -6.22 13.44 -0.92
N SER A 28 -6.58 14.51 -0.20
CA SER A 28 -6.85 14.45 1.25
C SER A 28 -8.09 13.63 1.59
N GLU A 29 -9.14 13.72 0.76
CA GLU A 29 -10.37 12.92 0.93
C GLU A 29 -10.09 11.45 0.59
N GLY A 30 -9.35 11.21 -0.50
CA GLY A 30 -8.90 9.89 -0.89
C GLY A 30 -8.05 9.23 0.20
N LEU A 31 -7.11 9.96 0.81
CA LEU A 31 -6.31 9.48 1.93
C LEU A 31 -7.20 9.03 3.10
N GLU A 32 -8.10 9.89 3.55
CA GLU A 32 -8.96 9.60 4.71
C GLU A 32 -9.84 8.38 4.44
N ARG A 33 -10.46 8.32 3.25
CA ARG A 33 -11.29 7.18 2.83
C ARG A 33 -10.48 5.89 2.73
N ILE A 34 -9.35 5.91 2.00
CA ILE A 34 -8.52 4.73 1.77
C ILE A 34 -7.98 4.21 3.09
N SER A 35 -7.39 5.06 3.93
CA SER A 35 -6.87 4.63 5.24
C SER A 35 -7.97 4.08 6.15
N LYS A 36 -9.14 4.70 6.18
CA LYS A 36 -10.27 4.15 6.93
C LYS A 36 -10.71 2.79 6.40
N GLN A 37 -10.78 2.59 5.08
CA GLN A 37 -11.17 1.33 4.45
C GLN A 37 -10.13 0.22 4.66
N GLU A 38 -8.86 0.57 4.49
CA GLU A 38 -7.76 -0.39 4.50
C GLU A 38 -7.28 -0.75 5.91
N ILE A 39 -7.31 0.19 6.86
CA ILE A 39 -6.69 -0.02 8.18
C ILE A 39 -7.59 0.42 9.35
N GLY A 40 -8.86 0.74 9.08
CA GLY A 40 -9.84 1.11 10.10
C GLY A 40 -9.60 2.46 10.75
N PHE A 41 -8.55 3.17 10.33
CA PHE A 41 -8.06 4.37 10.96
C PHE A 41 -7.95 5.50 9.93
N PRO A 42 -8.81 6.54 10.00
CA PRO A 42 -8.72 7.67 9.08
C PRO A 42 -7.46 8.49 9.37
N LEU A 43 -6.65 8.67 8.33
CA LEU A 43 -5.45 9.50 8.36
C LEU A 43 -5.70 10.86 7.70
N HIS A 44 -5.03 11.87 8.22
CA HIS A 44 -4.98 13.22 7.64
C HIS A 44 -3.56 13.57 7.22
N THR A 45 -3.42 14.50 6.27
CA THR A 45 -2.12 14.90 5.69
C THR A 45 -1.11 15.39 6.72
N SER A 46 -1.56 16.00 7.82
CA SER A 46 -0.71 16.46 8.93
C SER A 46 0.00 15.33 9.68
N GLN A 47 -0.46 14.08 9.55
CA GLN A 47 0.12 12.91 10.18
C GLN A 47 1.11 12.18 9.26
N LEU A 48 1.25 12.62 8.01
CA LEU A 48 2.01 11.92 7.00
C LEU A 48 3.36 12.57 6.73
N ARG A 49 4.33 11.71 6.43
CA ARG A 49 5.57 12.07 5.76
C ARG A 49 5.51 11.52 4.33
N LEU A 50 5.73 12.39 3.35
CA LEU A 50 5.90 11.96 1.96
C LEU A 50 7.17 11.10 1.85
N LYS A 51 7.04 9.92 1.25
CA LYS A 51 8.15 9.02 0.93
C LYS A 51 8.59 9.10 -0.53
N GLY A 52 7.71 9.60 -1.39
CA GLY A 52 8.01 9.89 -2.79
C GLY A 52 6.86 9.56 -3.73
N LEU A 53 7.07 9.81 -5.00
CA LEU A 53 6.20 9.47 -6.12
C LEU A 53 6.83 8.32 -6.89
N TYR A 54 6.09 7.23 -7.10
CA TYR A 54 6.63 5.99 -7.69
C TYR A 54 5.78 5.52 -8.87
N ASP A 55 6.44 4.96 -9.86
CA ASP A 55 5.80 4.21 -10.94
C ASP A 55 5.65 2.75 -10.54
N HIS A 56 4.40 2.27 -10.47
CA HIS A 56 4.11 0.84 -10.35
C HIS A 56 3.54 0.35 -11.68
N ILE A 57 4.37 -0.34 -12.45
CA ILE A 57 4.03 -0.89 -13.76
C ILE A 57 3.85 -2.40 -13.62
N TYR A 58 2.72 -2.89 -14.12
CA TYR A 58 2.37 -4.31 -14.14
C TYR A 58 1.97 -4.72 -15.55
N GLU A 59 2.31 -5.94 -15.96
CA GLU A 59 1.94 -6.49 -17.28
C GLU A 59 0.47 -6.93 -17.37
N ASN A 60 -0.24 -6.96 -16.24
CA ASN A 60 -1.66 -7.32 -16.19
C ASN A 60 -2.52 -6.27 -15.48
N ASN A 61 -3.82 -6.55 -15.39
CA ASN A 61 -4.82 -5.67 -14.81
C ASN A 61 -5.71 -6.38 -13.79
N PHE A 62 -6.66 -5.63 -13.21
CA PHE A 62 -7.53 -6.11 -12.14
C PHE A 62 -8.46 -7.25 -12.57
N GLN A 63 -8.69 -7.41 -13.88
CA GLN A 63 -9.61 -8.38 -14.46
C GLN A 63 -8.87 -9.55 -15.12
N ASP A 64 -7.85 -9.27 -15.92
CA ASP A 64 -7.11 -10.27 -16.72
C ASP A 64 -5.72 -9.77 -17.14
N ASP A 65 -5.07 -10.50 -18.05
CA ASP A 65 -3.73 -10.18 -18.59
C ASP A 65 -3.80 -9.57 -20.01
N SER A 66 -4.95 -9.02 -20.43
CA SER A 66 -5.14 -8.46 -21.78
C SER A 66 -4.38 -7.14 -22.01
N CYS A 67 -4.12 -6.42 -20.92
CA CYS A 67 -3.29 -5.21 -20.92
C CYS A 67 -2.66 -4.99 -19.54
N GLY A 68 -1.54 -4.26 -19.55
CA GLY A 68 -0.86 -3.83 -18.33
C GLY A 68 -1.58 -2.71 -17.58
N THR A 69 -1.18 -2.51 -16.34
CA THR A 69 -1.65 -1.42 -15.48
C THR A 69 -0.48 -0.60 -14.98
N HIS A 70 -0.61 0.72 -15.08
CA HIS A 70 0.35 1.67 -14.54
C HIS A 70 -0.33 2.52 -13.46
N TYR A 71 0.23 2.51 -12.26
CA TYR A 71 -0.15 3.42 -11.19
C TYR A 71 0.96 4.43 -10.93
N VAL A 72 0.61 5.72 -10.93
CA VAL A 72 1.40 6.77 -10.30
C VAL A 72 1.05 6.77 -8.82
N THR A 73 2.00 6.37 -7.99
CA THR A 73 1.79 6.06 -6.58
C THR A 73 2.39 7.15 -5.70
N ILE A 74 1.56 7.79 -4.87
CA ILE A 74 2.02 8.71 -3.83
C ILE A 74 2.28 7.89 -2.56
N ALA A 75 3.53 7.57 -2.29
CA ALA A 75 3.89 6.81 -1.10
C ALA A 75 3.98 7.74 0.12
N CYS A 76 3.23 7.42 1.16
CA CYS A 76 3.22 8.17 2.41
C CYS A 76 3.53 7.23 3.58
N GLN A 77 4.31 7.72 4.53
CA GLN A 77 4.59 7.08 5.80
C GLN A 77 3.83 7.78 6.92
N PHE A 78 3.30 7.01 7.85
CA PHE A 78 2.86 7.49 9.15
C PHE A 78 3.39 6.56 10.23
N GLU A 79 3.52 7.09 11.44
CA GLU A 79 3.98 6.33 12.58
C GLU A 79 2.92 6.39 13.68
N LEU A 80 2.66 5.25 14.31
CA LEU A 80 1.79 5.16 15.48
C LEU A 80 2.59 4.58 16.64
N PRO A 81 2.45 5.14 17.85
CA PRO A 81 2.97 4.49 19.05
C PRO A 81 2.39 3.08 19.17
N LEU A 82 3.20 2.12 19.64
CA LEU A 82 2.75 0.74 19.83
C LEU A 82 1.53 0.63 20.75
N SER A 83 1.40 1.54 21.73
CA SER A 83 0.22 1.64 22.60
C SER A 83 -1.08 1.98 21.86
N GLN A 84 -0.99 2.45 20.62
CA GLN A 84 -2.13 2.77 19.76
C GLN A 84 -2.32 1.75 18.64
N LYS A 85 -1.58 0.63 18.65
CA LYS A 85 -1.69 -0.43 17.64
C LYS A 85 -3.12 -0.97 17.52
N GLU A 86 -3.84 -1.07 18.63
CA GLU A 86 -5.24 -1.53 18.68
C GLU A 86 -6.21 -0.60 17.92
N LYS A 87 -5.83 0.64 17.64
CA LYS A 87 -6.63 1.55 16.79
C LYS A 87 -6.60 1.17 15.32
N ILE A 88 -5.62 0.37 14.91
CA ILE A 88 -5.58 -0.22 13.58
C ILE A 88 -6.44 -1.48 13.63
N SER A 89 -7.66 -1.35 13.15
CA SER A 89 -8.53 -2.49 12.89
C SER A 89 -8.42 -2.85 11.42
N ILE A 90 -7.97 -4.06 11.15
CA ILE A 90 -8.04 -4.62 9.80
C ILE A 90 -9.54 -4.76 9.50
N ILE A 91 -10.08 -3.92 8.62
CA ILE A 91 -11.50 -4.01 8.28
C ILE A 91 -11.67 -5.23 7.37
N GLU A 92 -12.26 -6.28 7.94
CA GLU A 92 -12.50 -7.58 7.30
C GLU A 92 -13.19 -7.44 5.93
N ASP A 93 -14.10 -6.47 5.75
CA ASP A 93 -14.85 -6.31 4.50
C ASP A 93 -14.05 -5.69 3.31
N SER A 94 -12.97 -4.94 3.55
CA SER A 94 -12.20 -4.25 2.48
C SER A 94 -10.81 -4.84 2.31
N MET A 95 -10.15 -5.16 3.43
CA MET A 95 -8.83 -5.79 3.42
C MET A 95 -8.90 -7.27 3.07
N LEU A 96 -9.91 -8.04 3.50
CA LEU A 96 -9.94 -9.49 3.22
C LEU A 96 -10.46 -9.85 1.82
N GLU A 97 -11.28 -9.00 1.20
CA GLU A 97 -11.59 -9.16 -0.23
C GLU A 97 -10.33 -8.95 -1.10
N GLN A 98 -9.33 -8.23 -0.60
CA GLN A 98 -8.09 -7.93 -1.30
C GLN A 98 -6.84 -8.64 -0.75
N HIS A 99 -6.88 -9.24 0.45
CA HIS A 99 -5.73 -9.86 1.11
C HIS A 99 -6.08 -11.05 2.04
N HIS A 100 -5.31 -12.15 2.00
CA HIS A 100 -5.59 -13.35 2.83
C HIS A 100 -4.90 -13.36 4.21
N HIS A 101 -3.87 -12.54 4.41
CA HIS A 101 -3.04 -12.53 5.62
C HIS A 101 -2.41 -11.16 5.80
N ILE A 102 -2.23 -10.69 7.05
CA ILE A 102 -1.58 -9.42 7.36
C ILE A 102 -0.44 -9.64 8.35
N GLU A 103 0.67 -8.95 8.10
CA GLU A 103 1.91 -9.10 8.86
C GLU A 103 2.50 -7.74 9.25
N TRP A 104 3.05 -7.70 10.47
CA TRP A 104 3.87 -6.60 10.97
C TRP A 104 5.34 -7.02 10.93
N LEU A 105 6.04 -6.57 9.89
CA LEU A 105 7.46 -6.81 9.69
C LEU A 105 8.32 -5.73 10.36
N GLN A 106 9.54 -6.10 10.76
CA GLN A 106 10.59 -5.11 11.01
C GLN A 106 11.08 -4.54 9.69
N THR A 107 11.54 -3.28 9.71
CA THR A 107 11.99 -2.58 8.49
C THR A 107 13.15 -3.31 7.83
N GLU A 108 14.08 -3.83 8.65
CA GLU A 108 15.28 -4.54 8.20
C GLU A 108 14.96 -5.82 7.42
N ASP A 109 13.84 -6.48 7.73
CA ASP A 109 13.45 -7.75 7.10
C ASP A 109 12.81 -7.55 5.71
N VAL A 110 12.36 -6.33 5.38
CA VAL A 110 11.51 -6.10 4.19
C VAL A 110 12.22 -6.42 2.88
N LEU A 111 13.49 -6.02 2.75
CA LEU A 111 14.23 -6.17 1.50
C LEU A 111 14.53 -7.65 1.17
N ASP A 112 14.78 -8.45 2.21
CA ASP A 112 15.12 -9.86 2.08
C ASP A 112 13.89 -10.78 2.09
N HIS A 113 12.71 -10.28 2.46
CA HIS A 113 11.51 -11.09 2.53
C HIS A 113 11.06 -11.56 1.12
N PRO A 114 10.92 -12.87 0.88
CA PRO A 114 10.72 -13.42 -0.47
C PRO A 114 9.32 -13.16 -1.05
N LYS A 115 8.31 -12.95 -0.20
CA LYS A 115 6.95 -12.61 -0.65
C LYS A 115 6.71 -11.11 -0.83
N ILE A 116 7.60 -10.22 -0.38
CA ILE A 116 7.37 -8.77 -0.55
C ILE A 116 7.58 -8.42 -2.02
N HIS A 117 6.60 -7.76 -2.61
CA HIS A 117 6.70 -7.32 -4.00
C HIS A 117 7.77 -6.23 -4.16
N ASP A 118 8.49 -6.22 -5.29
CA ASP A 118 9.58 -5.27 -5.55
C ASP A 118 9.17 -3.80 -5.42
N ASN A 119 8.00 -3.43 -5.97
CA ASN A 119 7.39 -2.10 -5.76
C ASN A 119 7.29 -1.67 -4.29
N VAL A 120 7.06 -2.60 -3.35
CA VAL A 120 7.08 -2.30 -1.91
C VAL A 120 8.50 -2.20 -1.39
N LYS A 121 9.41 -3.08 -1.84
CA LYS A 121 10.83 -3.00 -1.47
C LYS A 121 11.44 -1.65 -1.84
N SER A 122 11.03 -1.07 -2.97
CA SER A 122 11.47 0.26 -3.40
C SER A 122 11.31 1.35 -2.33
N TYR A 123 10.29 1.28 -1.47
CA TYR A 123 10.09 2.28 -0.40
C TYR A 123 11.16 2.25 0.69
N PHE A 124 11.91 1.15 0.77
CA PHE A 124 12.93 0.85 1.77
C PHE A 124 14.35 0.87 1.18
N GLN A 125 14.49 1.03 -0.13
CA GLN A 125 15.78 1.17 -0.79
C GLN A 125 16.27 2.62 -0.74
N ASP A 126 17.59 2.81 -0.65
CA ASP A 126 18.20 4.14 -0.70
C ASP A 126 18.12 4.79 -2.09
N SER A 127 18.03 3.97 -3.15
CA SER A 127 17.99 4.43 -4.54
C SER A 127 17.08 3.52 -5.40
N PRO A 128 15.76 3.58 -5.18
CA PRO A 128 14.81 2.81 -5.96
C PRO A 128 14.79 3.23 -7.44
N THR A 129 14.68 2.28 -8.35
CA THR A 129 14.73 2.55 -9.79
C THR A 129 13.42 3.11 -10.36
N ASN A 130 12.32 2.97 -9.63
CA ASN A 130 10.98 3.36 -10.05
C ASN A 130 10.45 4.61 -9.32
N ILE A 131 11.32 5.36 -8.63
CA ILE A 131 10.94 6.66 -8.04
C ILE A 131 11.05 7.77 -9.08
N PHE A 132 10.05 8.64 -9.10
CA PHE A 132 10.03 9.87 -9.88
C PHE A 132 10.58 11.05 -9.07
N LEU A 133 10.09 11.24 -7.84
CA LEU A 133 10.45 12.33 -6.91
C LEU A 133 10.42 11.89 -5.44
#